data_AF-A0AAJ5WD83-F1
#
_entry.id   AF-A0AAJ5WD83-F1
#
_cell.length_a   1.000
_cell.length_b   1.000
_cell.length_c   1.000
_cell.angle_alpha   90.00
_cell.angle_beta   90.00
_cell.angle_gamma   90.00
#
_symmetry.space_group_name_H-M   'P 1'
#
loop_
_entity.id
_entity.type
_entity.pdbx_description
1 polymer ?
#
loop_
_entity_poly.entity_id
_entity_poly.type
_entity_poly.pdbx_seq_one_letter_code
_entity_poly.pdbx_strand_id
1 'polypeptide(L)'
;MTKKEALVFQYHQHAELARKELIKEGFSFIDVDLIWQILIYELDHYDVPTEVFFHEFNTNDIVEIIKTYFAQYGMPVCTLDLSIPSDSIGEDDLEKADIRNDGQKWRVHQNDADPFPSNPHAHNYSKHQKLHLGNGKLYRKTVVVGVMSKKNLKIIREKINQRLSTLILPVLEV
;
A
#
# COMPACT_ATOMS: atom_id res chain seq x y z
N MET A 1 -16.25 -16.27 25.11
CA MET A 1 -14.94 -15.80 24.66
C MET A 1 -14.30 -16.90 23.84
N THR A 2 -13.95 -16.63 22.58
CA THR A 2 -13.23 -17.58 21.72
C THR A 2 -11.76 -17.67 22.15
N LYS A 3 -11.05 -18.75 21.75
CA LYS A 3 -9.61 -18.90 22.03
C LYS A 3 -8.80 -17.70 21.51
N LYS A 4 -9.19 -17.14 20.34
CA LYS A 4 -8.53 -15.97 19.75
C LYS A 4 -8.78 -14.69 20.55
N GLU A 5 -10.02 -14.46 21.00
CA GLU A 5 -10.34 -13.33 21.87
C GLU A 5 -9.58 -13.37 23.19
N ALA A 6 -9.38 -14.56 23.76
CA ALA A 6 -8.61 -14.73 24.98
C ALA A 6 -7.14 -14.36 24.80
N LEU A 7 -6.51 -14.75 23.68
CA LEU A 7 -5.12 -14.41 23.36
C LEU A 7 -4.93 -12.90 23.18
N VAL A 8 -5.83 -12.25 22.44
CA VAL A 8 -5.80 -10.79 22.24
C VAL A 8 -5.97 -10.06 23.59
N PHE A 9 -6.91 -10.52 24.41
CA PHE A 9 -7.14 -9.94 25.73
C PHE A 9 -5.93 -10.10 26.65
N GLN A 10 -5.31 -11.29 26.66
CA GLN A 10 -4.11 -11.56 27.45
C GLN A 10 -2.93 -10.71 26.98
N TYR A 11 -2.72 -10.59 25.67
CA TYR A 11 -1.72 -9.68 25.10
C TYR A 11 -1.92 -8.25 25.59
N HIS A 12 -3.14 -7.70 25.48
CA HIS A 12 -3.42 -6.34 25.92
C HIS A 12 -3.15 -6.14 27.41
N GLN A 13 -3.46 -7.12 28.25
CA GLN A 13 -3.15 -7.06 29.68
C GLN A 13 -1.65 -7.00 29.93
N HIS A 14 -0.86 -7.88 29.31
CA HIS A 14 0.59 -7.90 29.48
C HIS A 14 1.25 -6.66 28.88
N ALA A 15 0.80 -6.20 27.71
CA ALA A 15 1.32 -5.00 27.07
C ALA A 15 1.05 -3.73 27.90
N GLU A 16 -0.13 -3.59 28.52
CA GLU A 16 -0.40 -2.46 29.42
C GLU A 16 0.43 -2.50 30.71
N LEU A 17 0.69 -3.70 31.25
CA LEU A 17 1.57 -3.85 32.40
C LEU A 17 3.03 -3.50 32.02
N ALA A 18 3.50 -4.01 30.89
CA ALA A 18 4.84 -3.75 30.38
C ALA A 18 5.03 -2.25 30.10
N ARG A 19 4.03 -1.60 29.49
CA ARG A 19 4.00 -0.14 29.28
C ARG A 19 4.17 0.61 30.60
N LYS A 20 3.43 0.23 31.65
CA LYS A 20 3.55 0.86 32.98
C LYS A 20 4.94 0.67 33.60
N GLU A 21 5.58 -0.47 33.38
CA GLU A 21 6.94 -0.72 33.85
C GLU A 21 7.97 0.11 33.07
N LEU A 22 7.89 0.11 31.74
CA LEU A 22 8.77 0.88 30.87
C LEU A 22 8.66 2.39 31.13
N ILE A 23 7.46 2.91 31.39
CA ILE A 23 7.28 4.32 31.78
C ILE A 23 8.02 4.64 33.08
N LYS A 24 8.00 3.75 34.09
CA LYS A 24 8.76 3.96 35.34
C LYS A 24 10.26 3.98 35.12
N GLU A 25 10.74 3.31 34.08
CA GLU A 25 12.15 3.25 33.69
C GLU A 25 12.58 4.38 32.73
N GLY A 26 11.68 5.32 32.40
CA GLY A 26 11.99 6.50 31.60
C GLY A 26 11.56 6.41 30.13
N PHE A 27 10.89 5.33 29.71
CA PHE A 27 10.29 5.20 28.38
C PHE A 27 8.92 5.87 28.33
N SER A 28 8.84 7.16 28.66
CA SER A 28 7.56 7.87 28.82
C SER A 28 6.75 8.03 27.53
N PHE A 29 7.38 7.87 26.36
CA PHE A 29 6.77 7.97 25.05
C PHE A 29 6.10 6.67 24.57
N ILE A 30 6.30 5.55 25.28
CA ILE A 30 5.84 4.26 24.80
C ILE A 30 4.33 4.08 25.05
N ASP A 31 3.63 3.62 24.01
CA ASP A 31 2.24 3.19 24.07
C ASP A 31 2.10 1.71 23.64
N VAL A 32 0.89 1.18 23.75
CA VAL A 32 0.61 -0.24 23.42
C VAL A 32 0.77 -0.52 21.93
N ASP A 33 0.52 0.48 21.08
CA ASP A 33 0.63 0.33 19.63
C ASP A 33 2.09 0.26 19.20
N LEU A 34 2.96 1.08 19.79
CA LEU A 34 4.41 1.02 19.58
C LEU A 34 4.99 -0.29 20.09
N ILE A 35 4.52 -0.80 21.24
CA ILE A 35 4.89 -2.14 21.72
C ILE A 35 4.53 -3.20 20.67
N TRP A 36 3.31 -3.14 20.13
CA TRP A 36 2.89 -4.09 19.09
C TRP A 36 3.76 -4.01 17.84
N GLN A 37 4.06 -2.80 17.36
CA GLN A 37 4.92 -2.58 16.19
C GLN A 37 6.33 -3.14 16.39
N ILE A 38 6.92 -2.92 17.57
CA ILE A 38 8.25 -3.47 17.88
C ILE A 38 8.21 -4.99 17.93
N LEU A 39 7.17 -5.59 18.53
CA LEU A 39 7.02 -7.05 18.56
C LEU A 39 6.84 -7.63 17.15
N ILE A 40 6.06 -6.99 16.27
CA ILE A 40 5.94 -7.42 14.86
C ILE A 40 7.32 -7.42 14.20
N TYR A 41 8.09 -6.36 14.41
CA TYR A 41 9.42 -6.19 13.81
C TYR A 41 10.42 -7.23 14.32
N GLU A 42 10.55 -7.39 15.64
CA GLU A 42 11.51 -8.30 16.27
C GLU A 42 11.18 -9.78 16.02
N LEU A 43 9.92 -10.10 15.70
CA LEU A 43 9.46 -11.47 15.46
C LEU A 43 9.22 -11.78 13.97
N ASP A 44 9.52 -10.84 13.07
CA ASP A 44 9.36 -10.99 11.61
C ASP A 44 7.91 -11.29 11.17
N HIS A 45 6.90 -10.70 11.83
CA HIS A 45 5.47 -10.92 11.54
C HIS A 45 4.85 -9.88 10.60
N TYR A 46 5.59 -9.42 9.59
CA TYR A 46 5.11 -8.36 8.69
C TYR A 46 3.87 -8.74 7.87
N ASP A 47 3.80 -10.01 7.43
CA ASP A 47 2.70 -10.51 6.59
C ASP A 47 1.42 -10.74 7.39
N VAL A 48 1.56 -11.20 8.64
CA VAL A 48 0.44 -11.50 9.52
C VAL A 48 0.71 -10.94 10.93
N PRO A 49 0.56 -9.62 11.14
CA PRO A 49 0.86 -8.96 12.43
C PRO A 49 0.13 -9.52 13.66
N THR A 50 -0.98 -10.24 13.42
CA THR A 50 -1.76 -10.89 14.48
C THR A 50 -1.13 -12.18 15.00
N GLU A 51 -0.10 -12.71 14.33
CA GLU A 51 0.63 -13.87 14.81
C GLU A 51 1.41 -13.60 16.11
N VAL A 52 1.70 -12.32 16.41
CA VAL A 52 2.28 -11.88 17.69
C VAL A 52 1.49 -12.43 18.89
N PHE A 53 0.17 -12.54 18.80
CA PHE A 53 -0.66 -13.02 19.92
C PHE A 53 -0.47 -14.50 20.26
N PHE A 54 0.18 -15.29 19.39
CA PHE A 54 0.40 -16.72 19.62
C PHE A 54 1.74 -17.02 20.31
N HIS A 55 2.58 -16.01 20.57
CA HIS A 55 3.87 -16.18 21.25
C HIS A 55 3.77 -16.23 22.79
N GLU A 56 2.55 -16.13 23.35
CA GLU A 56 2.27 -16.27 24.79
C GLU A 56 3.20 -15.43 25.71
N PHE A 57 3.61 -14.24 25.27
CA PHE A 57 4.49 -13.37 26.06
C PHE A 57 3.86 -12.97 27.39
N ASN A 58 4.66 -13.07 28.44
CA ASN A 58 4.36 -12.42 29.71
C ASN A 58 4.88 -10.97 29.71
N THR A 59 4.54 -10.22 30.76
CA THR A 59 4.94 -8.81 30.92
C THR A 59 6.46 -8.60 30.80
N ASN A 60 7.28 -9.45 31.44
CA ASN A 60 8.73 -9.30 31.45
C ASN A 60 9.34 -9.57 30.07
N ASP A 61 8.80 -10.55 29.33
CA ASP A 61 9.28 -10.86 27.98
C ASP A 61 9.13 -9.62 27.07
N ILE A 62 7.98 -8.95 27.16
CA ILE A 62 7.72 -7.71 26.42
C ILE A 62 8.72 -6.63 26.84
N VAL A 63 8.91 -6.41 28.14
CA VAL A 63 9.84 -5.39 28.64
C VAL A 63 11.26 -5.62 28.12
N GLU A 64 11.76 -6.86 28.16
CA GLU A 64 13.10 -7.20 27.69
C GLU A 64 13.28 -7.02 26.19
N ILE A 65 12.28 -7.42 25.37
CA ILE A 65 12.31 -7.21 23.92
C ILE A 65 12.38 -5.71 23.61
N ILE A 66 11.54 -4.91 24.25
CA ILE A 66 11.48 -3.46 24.02
C ILE A 66 12.80 -2.79 24.43
N LYS A 67 13.37 -3.16 25.57
CA LYS A 67 14.68 -2.63 26.01
C LYS A 67 15.79 -3.01 25.04
N THR A 68 15.79 -4.26 24.57
CA THR A 68 16.78 -4.76 23.61
C THR A 68 16.68 -3.97 22.29
N TYR A 69 15.46 -3.76 21.79
CA TYR A 69 15.20 -2.93 20.61
C TYR A 69 15.81 -1.53 20.76
N PHE A 70 15.50 -0.81 21.85
CA PHE A 70 16.02 0.55 22.03
C PHE A 70 17.51 0.60 22.34
N ALA A 71 18.09 -0.44 22.94
CA ALA A 71 19.54 -0.56 23.11
C ALA A 71 20.26 -0.72 21.77
N GLN A 72 19.63 -1.40 20.80
CA GLN A 72 20.20 -1.66 19.47
C GLN A 72 19.98 -0.49 18.50
N TYR A 73 18.77 0.08 18.46
CA TYR A 73 18.39 1.07 17.44
C TYR A 73 18.37 2.52 17.97
N GLY A 74 18.53 2.70 19.28
CA GLY A 74 18.53 4.00 19.93
C GLY A 74 17.14 4.52 20.26
N MET A 75 17.09 5.50 21.15
CA MET A 75 15.85 6.12 21.62
C MET A 75 15.32 7.14 20.61
N PRO A 76 13.99 7.26 20.44
CA PRO A 76 13.41 8.32 19.63
C PRO A 76 13.75 9.68 20.24
N VAL A 77 14.27 10.58 19.40
CA VAL A 77 14.70 11.92 19.82
C VAL A 77 13.51 12.90 19.88
N CYS A 78 12.60 12.79 18.92
CA CYS A 78 11.40 13.61 18.84
C CYS A 78 10.34 12.95 17.96
N THR A 79 9.08 13.26 18.22
CA THR A 79 7.97 12.91 17.32
C THR A 79 7.72 14.07 16.37
N LEU A 80 7.75 13.81 15.06
CA LEU A 80 7.36 14.78 14.05
C LEU A 80 5.90 14.51 13.65
N ASP A 81 4.99 15.39 14.03
CA ASP A 81 3.62 15.34 13.55
C ASP A 81 3.57 15.89 12.12
N LEU A 82 3.46 14.98 11.15
CA LEU A 82 3.20 15.31 9.74
C LEU A 82 1.68 15.38 9.51
N SER A 83 0.97 16.13 10.36
CA SER A 83 -0.43 16.43 10.15
C SER A 83 -0.57 17.28 8.89
N ILE A 84 -0.61 16.61 7.75
CA ILE A 84 -1.00 17.18 6.48
C ILE A 84 -2.48 17.56 6.67
N PRO A 85 -2.87 18.83 6.45
CA PRO A 85 -4.28 19.21 6.45
C PRO A 85 -5.05 18.22 5.57
N SER A 86 -6.16 17.68 6.07
CA SER A 86 -7.01 16.76 5.28
C SER A 86 -7.41 17.34 3.93
N ASP A 87 -7.35 18.66 3.81
CA ASP A 87 -7.65 19.45 2.62
C ASP A 87 -6.55 19.40 1.55
N SER A 88 -5.42 18.73 1.83
CA SER A 88 -4.28 18.58 0.92
C SER A 88 -3.87 17.14 0.65
N ILE A 89 -4.58 16.16 1.22
CA ILE A 89 -4.72 14.88 0.54
C ILE A 89 -5.77 15.14 -0.53
N GLY A 90 -5.34 15.68 -1.67
CA GLY A 90 -6.06 15.36 -2.89
C GLY A 90 -6.26 13.86 -2.83
N GLU A 91 -7.50 13.40 -3.03
CA GLU A 91 -7.70 12.02 -3.48
C GLU A 91 -6.56 11.70 -4.43
N ASP A 92 -5.98 10.51 -4.34
CA ASP A 92 -4.99 10.04 -5.31
C ASP A 92 -5.69 10.01 -6.68
N ASP A 93 -5.87 11.20 -7.26
CA ASP A 93 -6.39 11.58 -8.56
C ASP A 93 -5.24 11.29 -9.53
N LEU A 94 -4.74 10.06 -9.44
CA LEU A 94 -4.61 9.25 -10.62
C LEU A 94 -6.01 9.28 -11.26
N GLU A 95 -6.31 10.30 -12.07
CA GLU A 95 -7.57 10.38 -12.82
C GLU A 95 -7.73 9.05 -13.57
N LYS A 96 -8.58 8.17 -13.02
CA LYS A 96 -8.74 6.78 -13.46
C LYS A 96 -10.02 6.70 -14.27
N ALA A 97 -9.90 6.67 -15.60
CA ALA A 97 -11.06 6.44 -16.47
C ALA A 97 -11.22 4.96 -16.81
N ASP A 98 -12.40 4.40 -16.49
CA ASP A 98 -12.81 3.08 -16.95
C ASP A 98 -13.53 3.19 -18.32
N ILE A 99 -12.84 2.81 -19.39
CA ILE A 99 -13.32 2.82 -20.78
C ILE A 99 -13.76 1.41 -21.19
N ARG A 100 -14.99 1.27 -21.70
CA ARG A 100 -15.48 0.02 -22.28
C ARG A 100 -15.38 0.06 -23.81
N ASN A 101 -14.74 -0.94 -24.40
CA ASN A 101 -14.69 -1.12 -25.85
C ASN A 101 -14.71 -2.61 -26.21
N ASP A 102 -15.64 -3.00 -27.09
CA ASP A 102 -15.72 -4.37 -27.62
C ASP A 102 -15.77 -5.45 -26.52
N GLY A 103 -16.63 -5.24 -25.52
CA GLY A 103 -16.76 -6.13 -24.35
C GLY A 103 -15.59 -6.10 -23.37
N GLN A 104 -14.54 -5.32 -23.64
CA GLN A 104 -13.36 -5.20 -22.78
C GLN A 104 -13.41 -3.91 -21.95
N LYS A 105 -12.99 -4.01 -20.69
CA LYS A 105 -12.86 -2.87 -19.77
C LYS A 105 -11.38 -2.48 -19.67
N TRP A 106 -11.10 -1.22 -19.93
CA TRP A 106 -9.77 -0.62 -19.92
C TRP A 106 -9.74 0.47 -18.85
N ARG A 107 -8.88 0.33 -17.85
CA ARG A 107 -8.64 1.35 -16.83
C ARG A 107 -7.42 2.18 -17.22
N VAL A 108 -7.61 3.47 -17.44
CA VAL A 108 -6.54 4.40 -17.85
C VAL A 108 -5.91 5.00 -16.61
N HIS A 109 -4.58 4.98 -16.53
CA HIS A 109 -3.82 5.60 -15.45
C HIS A 109 -3.02 6.79 -16.00
N GLN A 110 -3.19 7.98 -15.40
CA GLN A 110 -2.50 9.22 -15.79
C GLN A 110 -1.12 9.38 -15.14
N ASN A 111 -0.97 8.96 -13.88
CA ASN A 111 0.27 9.12 -13.11
C ASN A 111 0.66 7.79 -12.42
N ASP A 112 0.67 6.69 -13.17
CA ASP A 112 1.08 5.39 -12.63
C ASP A 112 2.56 5.44 -12.20
N ALA A 113 2.87 4.93 -10.99
CA ALA A 113 4.24 4.75 -10.53
C ALA A 113 5.04 3.81 -11.46
N ASP A 114 4.36 2.93 -12.19
CA ASP A 114 4.92 2.12 -13.27
C ASP A 114 4.51 2.69 -14.64
N PRO A 115 5.32 3.58 -15.27
CA PRO A 115 4.98 4.20 -16.54
C PRO A 115 5.06 3.24 -17.75
N PHE A 116 5.39 1.96 -17.54
CA PHE A 116 5.44 0.98 -18.61
C PHE A 116 4.02 0.50 -18.99
N PRO A 117 3.66 0.39 -20.29
CA PRO A 117 4.48 0.59 -21.49
C PRO A 117 4.50 2.01 -22.05
N SER A 118 3.64 2.91 -21.55
CA SER A 118 3.62 4.33 -21.87
C SER A 118 3.00 5.11 -20.71
N ASN A 119 3.25 6.41 -20.62
CA ASN A 119 2.52 7.28 -19.70
C ASN A 119 1.70 8.31 -20.49
N PRO A 120 0.36 8.30 -20.41
CA PRO A 120 -0.51 7.31 -19.77
C PRO A 120 -0.53 5.95 -20.50
N HIS A 121 -1.03 4.91 -19.83
CA HIS A 121 -1.38 3.61 -20.41
C HIS A 121 -2.72 3.10 -19.87
N ALA A 122 -3.23 2.02 -20.46
CA ALA A 122 -4.49 1.41 -20.03
C ALA A 122 -4.34 -0.06 -19.62
N HIS A 123 -4.95 -0.44 -18.51
CA HIS A 123 -4.98 -1.81 -17.99
C HIS A 123 -6.27 -2.54 -18.36
N ASN A 124 -6.14 -3.78 -18.81
CA ASN A 124 -7.22 -4.74 -18.86
C ASN A 124 -6.94 -5.83 -17.82
N TYR A 125 -7.53 -5.67 -16.63
CA TYR A 125 -7.31 -6.58 -15.51
C TYR A 125 -7.84 -8.00 -15.75
N SER A 126 -8.93 -8.17 -16.51
CA SER A 126 -9.49 -9.51 -16.75
C SER A 126 -8.58 -10.37 -17.63
N LYS A 127 -7.78 -9.74 -18.49
CA LYS A 127 -6.80 -10.42 -19.35
C LYS A 127 -5.35 -10.30 -18.86
N HIS A 128 -5.14 -9.60 -17.74
CA HIS A 128 -3.84 -9.20 -17.21
C HIS A 128 -2.94 -8.50 -18.25
N GLN A 129 -3.52 -7.62 -19.07
CA GLN A 129 -2.83 -6.95 -20.18
C GLN A 129 -2.71 -5.44 -19.95
N LYS A 130 -1.58 -4.84 -20.36
CA LYS A 130 -1.39 -3.39 -20.48
C LYS A 130 -1.41 -2.98 -21.94
N LEU A 131 -2.11 -1.90 -22.29
CA LEU A 131 -2.18 -1.33 -23.63
C LEU A 131 -1.34 -0.06 -23.71
N HIS A 132 -0.42 -0.02 -24.66
CA HIS A 132 0.31 1.19 -25.02
C HIS A 132 -0.58 2.08 -25.89
N LEU A 133 -0.87 3.30 -25.42
CA LEU A 133 -1.86 4.18 -26.06
C LEU A 133 -1.34 4.85 -27.35
N GLY A 134 -0.03 4.89 -27.58
CA GLY A 134 0.59 5.36 -28.83
C GLY A 134 0.64 4.35 -30.00
N ASN A 135 0.97 3.07 -29.75
CA ASN A 135 1.18 2.07 -30.81
C ASN A 135 0.23 0.86 -30.76
N GLY A 136 -0.62 0.76 -29.74
CA GLY A 136 -1.61 -0.31 -29.63
C GLY A 136 -1.05 -1.67 -29.21
N LYS A 137 0.24 -1.78 -28.89
CA LYS A 137 0.83 -3.03 -28.39
C LYS A 137 0.22 -3.40 -27.04
N LEU A 138 -0.07 -4.69 -26.87
CA LEU A 138 -0.56 -5.29 -25.64
C LEU A 138 0.58 -6.02 -24.95
N TYR A 139 0.77 -5.74 -23.66
CA TYR A 139 1.85 -6.30 -22.87
C TYR A 139 1.30 -7.15 -21.72
N ARG A 140 1.98 -8.26 -21.41
CA ARG A 140 1.91 -8.91 -20.11
C ARG A 140 3.27 -8.78 -19.45
N LYS A 141 3.34 -8.10 -18.30
CA LYS A 141 4.60 -7.60 -17.75
C LYS A 141 5.30 -6.76 -18.83
N THR A 142 6.48 -7.17 -19.29
CA THR A 142 7.27 -6.49 -20.34
C THR A 142 7.17 -7.16 -21.73
N VAL A 143 6.43 -8.26 -21.85
CA VAL A 143 6.36 -9.05 -23.08
C VAL A 143 5.16 -8.65 -23.93
N VAL A 144 5.36 -8.37 -25.21
CA VAL A 144 4.28 -8.11 -26.17
C VAL A 144 3.52 -9.41 -26.42
N VAL A 145 2.23 -9.42 -26.13
CA VAL A 145 1.33 -10.56 -26.31
C VAL A 145 0.31 -10.36 -27.44
N GLY A 146 0.30 -9.19 -28.06
CA GLY A 146 -0.58 -8.87 -29.17
C GLY A 146 -0.58 -7.39 -29.53
N VAL A 147 -1.41 -7.03 -30.50
CA VAL A 147 -1.58 -5.65 -30.96
C VAL A 147 -3.07 -5.37 -31.16
N MET A 148 -3.55 -4.28 -30.58
CA MET A 148 -4.90 -3.80 -30.79
C MET A 148 -5.03 -3.20 -32.21
N SER A 149 -6.16 -3.44 -32.87
CA SER A 149 -6.42 -2.85 -34.19
C SER A 149 -6.39 -1.32 -34.14
N LYS A 150 -5.85 -0.68 -35.19
CA LYS A 150 -5.77 0.80 -35.28
C LYS A 150 -7.13 1.46 -35.09
N LYS A 151 -8.21 0.84 -35.58
CA LYS A 151 -9.60 1.31 -35.40
C LYS A 151 -9.99 1.33 -33.91
N ASN A 152 -9.77 0.24 -33.19
CA ASN A 152 -10.11 0.15 -31.77
C ASN A 152 -9.26 1.08 -30.90
N LEU A 153 -7.97 1.23 -31.25
CA LEU A 153 -7.08 2.16 -30.56
C LEU A 153 -7.60 3.60 -30.67
N LYS A 154 -8.00 4.05 -31.87
CA LYS A 154 -8.60 5.39 -32.07
C LYS A 154 -9.87 5.58 -31.24
N ILE A 155 -10.79 4.61 -31.25
CA ILE A 155 -12.04 4.67 -30.48
C ILE A 155 -11.76 4.80 -28.98
N ILE A 156 -10.79 4.03 -28.45
CA ILE A 156 -10.41 4.13 -27.04
C ILE A 156 -9.84 5.52 -26.76
N ARG A 157 -8.93 6.04 -27.59
CA ARG A 157 -8.35 7.37 -27.41
C ARG A 157 -9.39 8.49 -27.45
N GLU A 158 -10.37 8.41 -28.34
CA GLU A 158 -11.49 9.36 -28.40
C GLU A 158 -12.33 9.32 -27.11
N LYS A 159 -12.67 8.12 -26.61
CA LYS A 159 -13.39 7.97 -25.34
C LYS A 159 -12.59 8.47 -24.14
N ILE A 160 -11.26 8.35 -24.19
CA ILE A 160 -10.37 8.92 -23.17
C ILE A 160 -10.44 10.44 -23.22
N ASN A 161 -10.22 11.06 -24.38
CA ASN A 161 -10.27 12.52 -24.52
C ASN A 161 -11.65 13.11 -24.16
N GLN A 162 -12.73 12.36 -24.36
CA GLN A 162 -14.08 12.78 -23.94
C GLN A 162 -14.26 12.79 -22.42
N ARG A 163 -13.59 11.89 -21.69
CA ARG A 163 -13.71 11.77 -20.23
C ARG A 163 -12.62 12.51 -19.46
N LEU A 164 -11.42 12.54 -20.02
CA LEU A 164 -10.20 13.13 -19.47
C LEU A 164 -9.64 14.09 -20.53
N SER A 165 -10.29 15.24 -20.71
CA SER A 165 -9.93 16.21 -21.75
C SER A 165 -8.57 16.88 -21.53
N THR A 166 -8.07 16.84 -20.30
CA THR A 166 -6.77 17.35 -19.85
C THR A 166 -5.63 16.36 -20.05
N LEU A 167 -5.91 15.08 -20.32
CA LEU A 167 -4.91 14.03 -20.41
C LEU A 167 -4.13 14.10 -21.74
N ILE A 168 -2.81 14.24 -21.65
CA ILE A 168 -1.91 14.21 -22.82
C ILE A 168 -1.59 12.76 -23.18
N LEU A 169 -2.17 12.26 -24.27
CA LEU A 169 -1.92 10.91 -24.76
C LEU A 169 -0.58 10.82 -25.52
N PRO A 170 0.09 9.65 -25.53
CA PRO A 170 1.28 9.43 -26.36
C PRO A 170 0.97 9.67 -27.84
N VAL A 171 1.98 10.14 -28.59
CA VAL A 171 1.90 10.32 -30.04
C VAL A 171 1.59 8.98 -30.71
N LEU A 172 0.73 9.00 -31.73
CA LEU A 172 0.45 7.80 -32.51
C LEU A 172 1.67 7.45 -33.35
N GLU A 173 2.24 6.27 -33.09
CA GLU A 173 3.24 5.68 -33.99
C GLU A 173 2.52 5.27 -35.28
N VAL A 174 2.99 5.79 -36.43
CA VAL A 174 2.37 5.58 -37.74
C VAL A 174 2.60 4.16 -38.23
#